data_AF-A0A828SSN6-F1
#
_entry.id   AF-A0A828SSN6-F1
#
_cell.length_a   1.000
_cell.length_b   1.000
_cell.length_c   1.000
_cell.angle_alpha   90.00
_cell.angle_beta   90.00
_cell.angle_gamma   90.00
#
_symmetry.space_group_name_H-M   'P 1'
#
loop_
_entity.id
_entity.type
_entity.pdbx_description
1 polymer ?
#
loop_
_entity_poly.entity_id
_entity_poly.type
_entity_poly.pdbx_seq_one_letter_code
_entity_poly.pdbx_strand_id
1 'polypeptide(L)'
;SGEVVQQEGLILTLSHDVDFIAGKSYVIYLQMGDGTVDLIPVTPGSAKNKVVLGRLPNGALKLSPDDFVNTIYTVVNDDTKGSLPYLVAKREPADQFSNTITAINYDERYYLNDKDFIDVPVDDSPIYIRYDQLDI
;
A
#
# COMPACT_ATOMS: atom_id res chain seq x y z
N SER A 1 4.17 -10.15 4.40
CA SER A 1 4.74 -10.00 3.05
C SER A 1 6.03 -10.80 2.97
N GLY A 2 6.55 -11.04 1.78
CA GLY A 2 7.81 -11.77 1.59
C GLY A 2 8.03 -12.12 0.12
N GLU A 3 8.89 -13.10 -0.14
CA GLU A 3 9.16 -13.62 -1.49
C GLU A 3 8.38 -14.90 -1.78
N VAL A 4 8.00 -15.07 -3.06
CA VAL A 4 7.49 -16.36 -3.55
C VAL A 4 8.68 -17.27 -3.82
N VAL A 5 8.66 -18.47 -3.23
CA VAL A 5 9.76 -19.44 -3.31
C VAL A 5 9.55 -20.40 -4.48
N GLN A 6 8.30 -20.78 -4.75
CA GLN A 6 7.98 -21.76 -5.77
C GLN A 6 6.54 -21.60 -6.27
N GLN A 7 6.27 -22.01 -7.51
CA GLN A 7 4.95 -22.15 -8.07
C GLN A 7 4.75 -23.55 -8.68
N GLU A 8 3.63 -24.18 -8.35
CA GLU A 8 3.15 -25.45 -8.92
C GLU A 8 1.70 -25.26 -9.40
N GLY A 9 1.53 -24.82 -10.65
CA GLY A 9 0.22 -24.47 -11.19
C GLY A 9 -0.38 -23.28 -10.43
N LEU A 10 -1.49 -23.52 -9.72
CA LEU A 10 -2.16 -22.52 -8.87
C LEU A 10 -1.62 -22.49 -7.44
N ILE A 11 -0.70 -23.37 -7.06
CA ILE A 11 -0.16 -23.43 -5.70
C ILE A 11 1.11 -22.60 -5.65
N LEU A 12 1.19 -21.66 -4.70
CA LEU A 12 2.43 -20.96 -4.38
C LEU A 12 2.99 -21.45 -3.05
N THR A 13 4.31 -21.66 -3.02
CA THR A 13 5.08 -21.81 -1.78
C THR A 13 5.68 -20.44 -1.43
N LEU A 14 5.37 -19.96 -0.23
CA LEU A 14 5.77 -18.66 0.27
C LEU A 14 6.95 -18.80 1.24
N SER A 15 7.72 -17.73 1.37
CA SER A 15 8.83 -17.61 2.33
C SER A 15 8.39 -17.60 3.81
N HIS A 16 7.12 -17.33 4.08
CA HIS A 16 6.57 -17.22 5.43
C HIS A 16 5.20 -17.89 5.50
N ASP A 17 4.84 -18.31 6.71
CA ASP A 17 3.51 -18.85 7.01
C ASP A 17 2.42 -17.77 6.89
N VAL A 18 1.22 -18.20 6.52
CA VAL A 18 0.01 -17.38 6.46
C VAL A 18 -1.06 -18.03 7.32
N ASP A 19 -1.46 -17.35 8.39
CA ASP A 19 -2.56 -17.81 9.25
C ASP A 19 -3.91 -17.31 8.68
N PHE A 20 -4.66 -18.24 8.10
CA PHE A 20 -6.01 -17.98 7.60
C PHE A 20 -7.04 -18.09 8.72
N ILE A 21 -7.90 -17.08 8.83
CA ILE A 21 -9.00 -17.02 9.80
C ILE A 21 -10.27 -17.49 9.11
N ALA A 22 -10.99 -18.42 9.74
CA ALA A 22 -12.25 -18.93 9.22
C ALA A 22 -13.29 -17.81 9.03
N GLY A 23 -13.97 -17.82 7.88
CA GLY A 23 -14.98 -16.82 7.54
C GLY A 23 -14.44 -15.49 6.99
N LYS A 24 -13.12 -15.36 6.81
CA LYS A 24 -12.48 -14.21 6.16
C LYS A 24 -12.09 -14.53 4.73
N SER A 25 -12.20 -13.55 3.85
CA SER A 25 -11.73 -13.63 2.46
C SER A 25 -10.32 -13.07 2.36
N TYR A 26 -9.48 -13.68 1.54
CA TYR A 26 -8.08 -13.27 1.38
C TYR A 26 -7.73 -13.01 -0.08
N VAL A 27 -6.86 -12.03 -0.30
CA VAL A 27 -6.23 -11.76 -1.59
C VAL A 27 -4.72 -11.68 -1.43
N ILE A 28 -4.00 -12.09 -2.47
CA ILE A 28 -2.56 -11.90 -2.58
C ILE A 28 -2.26 -10.83 -3.62
N TYR A 29 -1.38 -9.91 -3.26
CA TYR A 29 -0.73 -8.97 -4.15
C TYR A 29 0.59 -9.61 -4.58
N LEU A 30 0.80 -9.81 -5.87
CA LEU A 30 2.06 -10.28 -6.45
C LEU A 30 2.70 -9.12 -7.20
N GLN A 31 3.77 -8.57 -6.64
CA GLN A 31 4.59 -7.57 -7.31
C GLN A 31 5.61 -8.28 -8.19
N MET A 32 5.42 -8.15 -9.50
CA MET A 32 6.22 -8.78 -10.53
C MET A 32 7.57 -8.06 -10.69
N GLY A 33 8.53 -8.73 -11.33
CA GLY A 33 9.86 -8.16 -11.56
C GLY A 33 9.89 -6.98 -12.54
N ASP A 34 8.80 -6.70 -13.25
CA ASP A 34 8.61 -5.51 -14.10
C ASP A 34 7.89 -4.36 -13.36
N GLY A 35 7.58 -4.54 -12.07
CA GLY A 35 6.89 -3.57 -11.23
C GLY A 35 5.37 -3.62 -11.32
N THR A 36 4.79 -4.44 -12.20
CA THR A 36 3.33 -4.64 -12.23
C THR A 36 2.86 -5.39 -10.98
N VAL A 37 1.61 -5.17 -10.59
CA VAL A 37 1.00 -5.84 -9.43
C VAL A 37 -0.21 -6.63 -9.90
N ASP A 38 -0.21 -7.93 -9.57
CA ASP A 38 -1.34 -8.81 -9.83
C ASP A 38 -2.08 -9.16 -8.54
N LEU A 39 -3.41 -9.05 -8.56
CA LEU A 39 -4.26 -9.19 -7.39
C LEU A 39 -5.20 -10.38 -7.56
N ILE A 40 -5.02 -11.39 -6.71
CA ILE A 40 -5.64 -12.71 -6.90
C ILE A 40 -6.29 -13.18 -5.59
N PRO A 41 -7.56 -13.65 -5.60
CA PRO A 41 -8.13 -14.35 -4.45
C PRO A 41 -7.32 -15.59 -4.09
N VAL A 42 -7.11 -15.84 -2.80
CA VAL A 42 -6.36 -17.00 -2.31
C VAL A 42 -7.08 -17.76 -1.22
N THR A 43 -6.84 -19.08 -1.19
CA THR A 43 -7.29 -19.97 -0.12
C THR A 43 -6.09 -20.70 0.50
N PRO A 44 -6.24 -21.27 1.71
CA PRO A 44 -5.18 -22.05 2.34
C PRO A 44 -4.79 -23.26 1.47
N GLY A 45 -3.48 -23.50 1.35
CA GLY A 45 -2.93 -24.70 0.72
C GLY A 45 -2.75 -25.86 1.70
N SER A 46 -1.94 -26.85 1.28
CA SER A 46 -1.66 -28.05 2.06
C SER A 46 -0.74 -27.84 3.27
N ALA A 47 -0.10 -26.68 3.37
CA ALA A 47 0.78 -26.28 4.46
C ALA A 47 0.61 -24.79 4.75
N LYS A 48 1.07 -24.32 5.91
CA LYS A 48 0.89 -22.92 6.35
C LYS A 48 1.54 -21.88 5.45
N ASN A 49 2.64 -22.23 4.79
CA ASN A 49 3.30 -21.36 3.81
C ASN A 49 2.87 -21.65 2.37
N LYS A 50 1.83 -22.47 2.16
CA LYS A 50 1.27 -22.75 0.84
C LYS A 50 -0.09 -22.10 0.69
N VAL A 51 -0.30 -21.45 -0.44
CA VAL A 51 -1.59 -20.84 -0.80
C VAL A 51 -2.04 -21.34 -2.17
N VAL A 52 -3.35 -21.42 -2.37
CA VAL A 52 -3.96 -21.76 -3.65
C VAL A 52 -4.56 -20.51 -4.27
N LEU A 53 -4.10 -20.16 -5.47
CA LEU A 53 -4.59 -19.04 -6.25
C LEU A 53 -5.93 -19.36 -6.91
N GLY A 54 -6.84 -18.39 -6.96
CA GLY A 54 -8.11 -18.52 -7.69
C GLY A 54 -7.94 -18.52 -9.22
N ARG A 55 -6.80 -18.02 -9.72
CA ARG A 55 -6.40 -18.08 -11.13
C ARG A 55 -4.87 -18.00 -11.25
N LEU A 56 -4.36 -18.34 -12.43
CA LEU A 56 -2.94 -18.12 -12.73
C LEU A 56 -2.59 -16.63 -12.69
N PRO A 57 -1.36 -16.27 -12.29
CA PRO A 57 -0.87 -14.91 -12.42
C PRO A 57 -0.84 -14.46 -13.89
N ASN A 58 -1.03 -13.16 -14.12
CA ASN A 58 -1.04 -12.56 -15.46
C ASN A 58 0.35 -12.51 -16.12
N GLY A 59 1.42 -12.80 -15.38
CA GLY A 59 2.79 -12.87 -15.86
C GLY A 59 3.57 -13.99 -15.19
N ALA A 60 4.69 -14.38 -15.79
CA ALA A 60 5.58 -15.38 -15.20
C ALA A 60 6.24 -14.82 -13.93
N LEU A 61 6.25 -15.61 -12.86
CA LEU A 61 6.91 -15.22 -11.62
C LEU A 61 8.43 -15.33 -11.79
N LYS A 62 9.15 -14.32 -11.32
CA LYS A 62 10.61 -14.41 -11.10
C LYS A 62 10.87 -15.02 -9.73
N LEU A 63 11.46 -16.21 -9.75
CA LEU A 63 11.69 -17.05 -8.57
C LEU A 63 13.16 -17.49 -8.47
N SER A 64 14.00 -17.15 -9.46
CA SER A 64 15.38 -17.60 -9.49
C SER A 64 16.21 -16.79 -8.48
N PRO A 65 17.04 -17.45 -7.64
CA PRO A 65 18.01 -16.74 -6.80
C PRO A 65 19.01 -15.89 -7.59
N ASP A 66 19.19 -16.20 -8.87
CA ASP A 66 20.09 -15.47 -9.79
C ASP A 66 19.40 -14.23 -10.41
N ASP A 67 18.08 -14.07 -10.25
CA ASP A 67 17.39 -12.87 -10.67
C ASP A 67 17.66 -11.74 -9.68
N PHE A 68 18.01 -10.55 -10.21
CA PHE A 68 18.19 -9.34 -9.37
C PHE A 68 16.89 -8.86 -8.70
N VAL A 69 15.72 -9.35 -9.14
CA VAL A 69 14.40 -8.94 -8.64
C VAL A 69 13.48 -10.15 -8.59
N ASN A 70 13.26 -10.68 -7.38
CA ASN A 70 12.27 -11.73 -7.12
C ASN A 70 10.85 -11.17 -7.07
N THR A 71 9.87 -12.03 -7.33
CA THR A 71 8.46 -11.68 -7.13
C THR A 71 8.16 -11.59 -5.64
N ILE A 72 7.71 -10.42 -5.21
CA ILE A 72 7.34 -10.15 -3.82
C ILE A 72 5.83 -10.33 -3.67
N TYR A 73 5.39 -10.81 -2.52
CA TYR A 73 3.99 -10.95 -2.20
C TYR A 73 3.56 -10.22 -0.92
N THR A 74 2.29 -9.84 -0.88
CA THR A 74 1.58 -9.47 0.35
C THR A 74 0.23 -10.17 0.36
N VAL A 75 -0.06 -10.95 1.41
CA VAL A 75 -1.39 -11.55 1.62
C VAL A 75 -2.15 -10.68 2.61
N VAL A 76 -3.39 -10.36 2.30
CA VAL A 76 -4.27 -9.55 3.16
C VAL A 76 -5.67 -10.17 3.21
N ASN A 77 -6.42 -9.87 4.27
CA ASN A 77 -7.81 -10.31 4.43
C ASN A 77 -8.81 -9.17 4.19
N ASP A 78 -10.09 -9.49 4.12
CA ASP A 78 -11.19 -8.52 3.98
C ASP A 78 -11.38 -7.56 5.18
N ASP A 79 -10.75 -7.82 6.32
CA ASP A 79 -10.64 -6.86 7.44
C ASP A 79 -9.52 -5.83 7.24
N THR A 80 -8.52 -6.13 6.40
CA THR A 80 -7.48 -5.15 6.02
C THR A 80 -7.99 -4.06 5.08
N LYS A 81 -9.32 -3.93 4.89
CA LYS A 81 -9.95 -2.84 4.12
C LYS A 81 -9.55 -1.41 4.56
N GLY A 82 -8.74 -1.25 5.62
CA GLY A 82 -8.08 0.00 6.00
C GLY A 82 -6.57 -0.10 6.32
N SER A 83 -5.88 -1.22 6.09
CA SER A 83 -4.52 -1.42 6.58
C SER A 83 -3.47 -1.29 5.48
N LEU A 84 -3.34 -0.06 4.99
CA LEU A 84 -2.12 0.68 4.62
C LEU A 84 -2.63 1.93 3.89
N PRO A 85 -3.27 2.89 4.60
CA PRO A 85 -3.64 4.13 3.94
C PRO A 85 -2.34 4.75 3.41
N TYR A 86 -2.41 5.43 2.28
CA TYR A 86 -1.27 6.16 1.75
C TYR A 86 -1.77 7.52 1.30
N LEU A 87 -1.01 8.55 1.65
CA LEU A 87 -1.33 9.91 1.26
C LEU A 87 -0.74 10.13 -0.12
N VAL A 88 -1.61 10.38 -1.09
CA VAL A 88 -1.19 10.67 -2.47
C VAL A 88 -0.56 12.06 -2.50
N ALA A 89 0.74 12.11 -2.76
CA ALA A 89 1.49 13.35 -2.86
C ALA A 89 1.47 13.92 -4.29
N LYS A 90 1.55 13.04 -5.30
CA LYS A 90 1.63 13.44 -6.70
C LYS A 90 1.00 12.39 -7.60
N ARG A 91 0.37 12.85 -8.69
CA ARG A 91 -0.10 12.03 -9.80
C ARG A 91 0.42 12.62 -11.11
N GLU A 92 1.07 11.78 -11.91
CA GLU A 92 1.56 12.14 -13.24
C GLU A 92 0.99 11.18 -14.30
N PRO A 93 0.55 11.68 -15.45
CA PRO A 93 0.20 10.82 -16.58
C PRO A 93 1.44 10.05 -17.05
N ALA A 94 1.32 8.72 -17.20
CA ALA A 94 2.38 7.89 -17.75
C ALA A 94 2.10 7.54 -19.21
N ASP A 95 0.85 7.19 -19.54
CA ASP A 95 0.36 7.02 -20.92
C ASP A 95 -1.16 7.29 -21.01
N GLN A 96 -1.80 6.95 -22.14
CA GLN A 96 -3.25 7.17 -22.36
C GLN A 96 -4.15 6.38 -21.40
N PHE A 97 -3.62 5.33 -20.77
CA PHE A 97 -4.36 4.39 -19.92
C PHE A 97 -3.76 4.25 -18.51
N SER A 98 -2.58 4.82 -18.24
CA SER A 98 -1.86 4.64 -16.97
C SER A 98 -1.39 5.96 -16.35
N ASN A 99 -1.26 5.96 -15.01
CA ASN A 99 -0.77 7.09 -14.23
C ASN A 99 0.27 6.58 -13.22
N THR A 100 1.32 7.36 -13.03
CA THR A 100 2.28 7.16 -11.94
C THR A 100 1.78 7.91 -10.71
N ILE A 101 1.69 7.22 -9.58
CA ILE A 101 1.29 7.78 -8.29
C ILE A 101 2.50 7.77 -7.36
N THR A 102 2.85 8.93 -6.80
CA THR A 102 3.75 9.02 -5.66
C THR A 102 2.92 9.15 -4.40
N ALA A 103 3.10 8.24 -3.45
CA ALA A 103 2.39 8.25 -2.19
C ALA A 103 3.34 7.98 -1.02
N ILE A 104 2.96 8.45 0.17
CA ILE A 104 3.65 8.16 1.42
C ILE A 104 2.77 7.23 2.26
N ASN A 105 3.38 6.28 2.97
CA ASN A 105 2.65 5.45 3.92
C ASN A 105 2.00 6.34 4.98
N TYR A 106 0.71 6.12 5.22
CA TYR A 106 -0.02 6.83 6.26
C TYR A 106 0.47 6.38 7.63
N ASP A 107 0.64 7.36 8.51
CA ASP A 107 0.91 7.21 9.91
C ASP A 107 -0.09 8.11 10.66
N GLU A 108 -0.64 7.63 11.77
CA GLU A 108 -1.62 8.38 12.58
C GLU A 108 -1.11 9.74 13.04
N ARG A 109 0.22 9.91 13.14
CA ARG A 109 0.86 11.18 13.49
C ARG A 109 0.65 12.28 12.45
N TYR A 110 0.30 11.94 11.22
CA TYR A 110 0.16 12.92 10.13
C TYR A 110 -0.89 14.00 10.43
N TYR A 111 -2.01 13.63 11.06
CA TYR A 111 -3.09 14.55 11.43
C TYR A 111 -3.17 14.82 12.94
N LEU A 112 -2.18 14.40 13.72
CA LEU A 112 -2.22 14.50 15.19
C LEU A 112 -2.45 15.93 15.67
N ASN A 113 -1.85 16.90 14.98
CA ASN A 113 -1.82 18.31 15.36
C ASN A 113 -2.79 19.19 14.53
N ASP A 114 -3.56 18.62 13.60
CA ASP A 114 -4.51 19.39 12.78
C ASP A 114 -5.58 20.09 13.62
N LYS A 115 -5.79 19.61 14.84
CA LYS A 115 -6.74 20.15 15.81
C LYS A 115 -6.10 21.06 16.86
N ASP A 116 -4.80 21.34 16.77
CA ASP A 116 -4.12 22.17 17.77
C ASP A 116 -4.61 23.64 17.73
N PHE A 117 -5.25 24.05 16.63
CA PHE A 117 -5.65 25.44 16.38
C PHE A 117 -7.10 25.60 15.89
N ILE A 118 -8.00 24.66 16.19
CA ILE A 118 -9.42 24.81 15.83
C ILE A 118 -10.21 25.72 16.80
N ASP A 119 -9.70 25.89 18.03
CA ASP A 119 -10.34 26.68 19.08
C ASP A 119 -9.52 27.94 19.45
N VAL A 120 -8.66 28.43 18.55
CA VAL A 120 -7.98 29.71 18.80
C VAL A 120 -9.04 30.80 18.75
N PRO A 121 -9.17 31.64 19.79
CA PRO A 121 -10.06 32.79 19.74
C PRO A 121 -9.71 33.62 18.50
N VAL A 122 -10.71 33.91 17.66
CA VAL A 122 -10.53 34.90 16.61
C VAL A 122 -10.23 36.22 17.31
N ASP A 123 -9.04 36.76 17.08
CA ASP A 123 -8.72 38.09 17.55
C ASP A 123 -9.45 39.11 16.65
N ASP A 124 -10.66 39.46 17.07
CA ASP A 124 -11.48 40.49 16.43
C ASP A 124 -11.00 41.92 16.79
N SER A 125 -9.87 42.06 17.49
CA SER A 125 -9.32 43.38 17.81
C SER A 125 -8.95 44.12 16.52
N PRO A 126 -9.47 45.34 16.30
CA PRO A 126 -9.12 46.13 15.13
C PRO A 126 -7.63 46.45 15.14
N ILE A 127 -6.92 46.04 14.08
CA ILE A 127 -5.54 46.46 13.84
C ILE A 127 -5.55 47.91 13.36
N TYR A 128 -5.05 48.82 14.21
CA TYR A 128 -4.82 50.20 13.83
C TYR A 128 -3.38 50.39 13.33
N ILE A 129 -3.22 50.53 12.02
CA ILE A 129 -1.94 50.96 11.42
C ILE A 129 -1.90 52.48 11.51
N ARG A 130 -0.96 53.03 12.29
CA ARG A 130 -0.66 54.47 12.28
C ARG A 130 0.52 54.74 11.34
N TYR A 131 0.30 55.66 10.40
CA TYR A 131 1.28 56.08 9.40
C TYR A 131 2.30 57.12 9.93
N ASP A 132 2.29 57.42 11.24
CA ASP A 132 3.15 58.44 11.88
C ASP A 132 4.49 57.88 12.42
N GLN A 133 4.76 56.59 12.18
CA GLN A 133 6.00 55.90 12.57
C GLN A 133 6.80 55.39 11.35
N LEU A 134 6.49 55.85 10.14
CA LEU A 134 7.41 55.71 9.01
C LEU A 134 8.40 56.88 9.10
N ASP A 135 9.57 56.62 9.67
CA ASP A 135 10.73 57.49 9.47
C ASP A 135 11.05 57.53 7.97
N ILE A 136 10.55 58.56 7.30
CA ILE A 136 11.06 59.08 6.02
C ILE A 136 12.15 60.10 6.30
#